data_AF-A0AA38S9I4-F1
#
_entry.id   AF-A0AA38S9I4-F1
#
_cell.length_a   1.000
_cell.length_b   1.000
_cell.length_c   1.000
_cell.angle_alpha   90.00
_cell.angle_beta   90.00
_cell.angle_gamma   90.00
#
_symmetry.space_group_name_H-M   'P 1'
#
loop_
_entity.id
_entity.type
_entity.pdbx_description
1 polymer ?
#
loop_
_entity_poly.entity_id
_entity_poly.type
_entity_poly.pdbx_seq_one_letter_code
_entity_poly.pdbx_strand_id
1 'polypeptide(L)'
;MSISRRPDGKLDVSSETFDQHGDLRLVVGEEKAVSLVCSRALARASPTFFNTLLYGNFAEAEKRKDGDWLVELPEDDPYALCLVLNIIHGRFERVPNRLSELDLYQATVLTDKYGLTHILRPWVQSWLNPNPTISADVAAAHRAWIAWELGDHQLFSRTCTDLLKHLHNKDLTS
;
A
#
# COMPACT_ATOMS: atom_id res chain seq x y z
N MET A 1 -2.32 9.90 -16.98
CA MET A 1 -3.70 9.71 -16.48
C MET A 1 -3.59 9.70 -14.97
N SER A 2 -4.04 10.77 -14.32
CA SER A 2 -4.02 10.89 -12.86
C SER A 2 -5.16 10.07 -12.30
N ILE A 3 -4.87 9.14 -11.39
CA ILE A 3 -5.89 8.34 -10.72
C ILE A 3 -6.63 9.29 -9.76
N SER A 4 -7.89 9.59 -10.08
CA SER A 4 -8.77 10.38 -9.21
C SER A 4 -9.78 9.44 -8.56
N ARG A 5 -9.89 9.49 -7.22
CA ARG A 5 -11.00 8.86 -6.51
C ARG A 5 -12.32 9.43 -7.04
N ARG A 6 -13.31 8.58 -7.34
CA ARG A 6 -14.68 9.05 -7.62
C ARG A 6 -15.32 9.55 -6.33
N PRO A 7 -16.21 10.57 -6.38
CA PRO A 7 -16.86 11.14 -5.21
C PRO A 7 -17.81 10.19 -4.45
N ASP A 8 -18.15 9.04 -5.04
CA ASP A 8 -18.99 7.98 -4.45
C ASP A 8 -18.17 6.82 -3.85
N GLY A 9 -16.84 6.90 -3.89
CA GLY A 9 -15.94 5.87 -3.37
C GLY A 9 -15.82 4.61 -4.24
N LYS A 10 -16.55 4.49 -5.36
CA LYS A 10 -16.49 3.32 -6.26
C LYS A 10 -15.52 3.54 -7.41
N LEU A 11 -14.68 2.55 -7.68
CA LEU A 11 -13.81 2.51 -8.84
C LEU A 11 -14.54 1.91 -10.04
N ASP A 12 -14.28 2.42 -11.25
CA ASP A 12 -14.53 1.63 -12.47
C ASP A 12 -13.69 0.35 -12.37
N VAL A 13 -14.17 -0.79 -12.88
CA VAL A 13 -13.36 -2.03 -12.93
C VAL A 13 -12.18 -1.75 -13.86
N SER A 14 -11.13 -1.19 -13.28
CA SER A 14 -10.00 -0.59 -13.97
C SER A 14 -9.00 -1.71 -14.18
N SER A 15 -8.96 -2.22 -15.41
CA SER A 15 -7.85 -3.07 -15.81
C SER A 15 -6.63 -2.19 -16.07
N GLU A 16 -5.55 -2.44 -15.35
CA GLU A 16 -4.29 -1.72 -15.53
C GLU A 16 -3.17 -2.69 -15.91
N THR A 17 -2.39 -2.33 -16.93
CA THR A 17 -1.22 -3.11 -17.35
C THR A 17 0.04 -2.44 -16.85
N PHE A 18 0.78 -3.13 -15.98
CA PHE A 18 2.07 -2.69 -15.44
C PHE A 18 3.25 -3.18 -16.26
N ASP A 19 3.11 -4.35 -16.89
CA ASP A 19 4.07 -4.92 -17.82
C ASP A 19 3.34 -5.46 -19.06
N GLN A 20 3.73 -5.02 -20.25
CA GLN A 20 3.14 -5.48 -21.53
C GLN A 20 3.42 -6.96 -21.79
N HIS A 21 4.49 -7.50 -21.20
CA HIS A 21 4.86 -8.92 -21.24
C HIS A 21 4.56 -9.60 -19.89
N GLY A 22 3.65 -9.01 -19.10
CA GLY A 22 3.21 -9.57 -17.84
C GLY A 22 2.64 -10.98 -18.00
N ASP A 23 2.87 -11.81 -17.00
CA ASP A 23 2.52 -13.22 -16.96
C ASP A 23 1.58 -13.57 -15.80
N LEU A 24 1.20 -12.57 -14.99
CA LEU A 24 0.39 -12.72 -13.79
C LEU A 24 -0.69 -11.64 -13.74
N ARG A 25 -1.93 -12.05 -13.44
CA ARG A 25 -3.05 -11.14 -13.16
C ARG A 25 -3.34 -11.12 -11.67
N LEU A 26 -3.31 -9.94 -11.07
CA LEU A 26 -3.79 -9.71 -9.71
C LEU A 26 -5.21 -9.18 -9.76
N VAL A 27 -6.12 -9.76 -8.98
CA VAL A 27 -7.49 -9.27 -8.80
C VAL A 27 -7.62 -8.72 -7.39
N VAL A 28 -7.83 -7.42 -7.25
CA VAL A 28 -7.53 -6.68 -6.03
C VAL A 28 -8.79 -6.00 -5.49
N GLY A 29 -9.02 -6.15 -4.19
CA GLY A 29 -10.15 -5.54 -3.48
C GLY A 29 -11.51 -6.14 -3.84
N GLU A 30 -12.54 -5.68 -3.14
CA GLU A 30 -13.94 -6.12 -3.36
C GLU A 30 -14.44 -5.79 -4.78
N GLU A 31 -13.99 -4.67 -5.34
CA GLU A 31 -14.33 -4.20 -6.69
C GLU A 31 -13.55 -4.94 -7.79
N LYS A 32 -12.70 -5.92 -7.43
CA LYS A 32 -11.96 -6.81 -8.34
C LYS A 32 -11.18 -6.04 -9.41
N ALA A 33 -10.43 -5.01 -9.00
CA ALA A 33 -9.54 -4.30 -9.91
C ALA A 33 -8.46 -5.26 -10.46
N VAL A 34 -8.25 -5.27 -11.78
CA VAL A 34 -7.38 -6.27 -12.42
C VAL A 34 -6.07 -5.63 -12.85
N SER A 35 -4.94 -6.16 -12.38
CA SER A 35 -3.60 -5.68 -12.74
C SER A 35 -2.80 -6.76 -13.46
N LEU A 36 -2.36 -6.49 -14.69
CA LEU A 36 -1.42 -7.35 -15.42
C LEU A 36 0.02 -6.96 -15.05
N VAL A 37 0.73 -7.89 -14.42
CA VAL A 37 2.05 -7.66 -13.81
C VAL A 37 3.05 -8.76 -14.22
N CYS A 38 4.33 -8.51 -13.95
CA CYS A 38 5.40 -9.49 -14.12
C CYS A 38 5.71 -10.18 -12.78
N SER A 39 5.41 -11.48 -12.71
CA SER A 39 5.58 -12.34 -11.53
C SER A 39 7.00 -12.28 -10.96
N ARG A 40 8.00 -12.27 -11.84
CA ARG A 40 9.43 -12.19 -11.49
C ARG A 40 9.82 -10.86 -10.88
N ALA A 41 9.18 -9.76 -11.29
CA ALA A 41 9.43 -8.45 -10.69
C ALA A 41 8.88 -8.41 -9.25
N LEU A 42 7.65 -8.90 -9.06
CA LEU A 42 7.04 -9.01 -7.72
C LEU A 42 7.86 -9.90 -6.78
N ALA A 43 8.24 -11.10 -7.25
CA ALA A 43 9.01 -12.03 -6.43
C ALA A 43 10.40 -11.50 -6.05
N ARG A 44 11.06 -10.75 -6.94
CA ARG A 44 12.32 -10.07 -6.60
C ARG A 44 12.11 -8.96 -5.57
N ALA A 45 11.01 -8.22 -5.67
CA ALA A 45 10.72 -7.13 -4.75
C ALA A 45 10.34 -7.64 -3.35
N SER A 46 9.59 -8.73 -3.26
CA SER A 46 9.24 -9.40 -1.99
C SER A 46 9.73 -10.85 -1.99
N PRO A 47 11.01 -11.08 -1.62
CA PRO A 47 11.59 -12.42 -1.57
C PRO A 47 10.94 -13.34 -0.51
N THR A 48 10.26 -12.77 0.48
CA THR A 48 9.64 -13.50 1.59
C THR A 48 8.16 -13.79 1.31
N PHE A 49 7.39 -12.80 0.86
CA PHE A 49 5.95 -12.97 0.65
C PHE A 49 5.64 -13.33 -0.79
N PHE A 50 5.82 -12.41 -1.76
CA PHE A 50 5.39 -12.67 -3.14
C PHE A 50 6.16 -13.83 -3.78
N ASN A 51 7.45 -13.99 -3.49
CA ASN A 51 8.20 -15.13 -3.99
C ASN A 51 7.63 -16.47 -3.47
N THR A 52 7.26 -16.53 -2.19
CA THR A 52 6.68 -17.73 -1.58
C THR A 52 5.24 -17.95 -2.04
N LEU A 53 4.45 -16.89 -2.17
CA LEU A 53 3.10 -16.93 -2.72
C LEU A 53 3.10 -17.49 -4.14
N LEU A 54 3.96 -16.95 -5.02
CA LEU A 54 3.95 -17.25 -6.45
C LEU A 54 4.67 -18.55 -6.81
N TYR A 55 5.75 -18.89 -6.11
CA TYR A 55 6.59 -20.05 -6.45
C TYR A 55 6.64 -21.11 -5.35
N GLY A 56 5.96 -20.88 -4.23
CA GLY A 56 5.73 -21.89 -3.21
C GLY A 56 4.47 -22.71 -3.48
N ASN A 57 4.04 -23.46 -2.46
CA ASN A 57 2.95 -24.42 -2.56
C ASN A 57 1.60 -23.83 -2.09
N PHE A 58 1.34 -22.57 -2.40
CA PHE A 58 0.13 -21.86 -2.01
C PHE A 58 -1.00 -22.10 -3.01
N ALA A 59 -2.23 -22.28 -2.50
CA ALA A 59 -3.40 -22.53 -3.34
C ALA A 59 -3.78 -21.28 -4.17
N GLU A 60 -3.43 -20.11 -3.67
CA GLU A 60 -3.72 -18.80 -4.26
C GLU A 60 -2.97 -18.55 -5.58
N ALA A 61 -1.84 -19.24 -5.82
CA ALA A 61 -1.05 -19.11 -7.04
C ALA A 61 -1.35 -20.22 -8.06
N GLU A 62 -2.61 -20.64 -8.19
CA GLU A 62 -2.99 -21.64 -9.15
C GLU A 62 -2.84 -21.10 -10.58
N LYS A 63 -1.86 -21.63 -11.32
CA LYS A 63 -1.80 -21.49 -12.77
C LYS A 63 -2.95 -22.30 -13.35
N ARG A 64 -3.95 -21.61 -13.89
CA ARG A 64 -5.10 -22.28 -14.50
C ARG A 64 -4.65 -23.06 -15.74
N LYS A 65 -5.38 -24.13 -16.06
CA LYS A 65 -5.05 -25.08 -17.13
C LYS A 65 -5.04 -24.47 -18.54
N ASP A 66 -5.72 -23.33 -18.69
CA ASP A 66 -5.77 -22.50 -19.90
C ASP A 66 -4.56 -21.55 -20.04
N GLY A 67 -3.66 -21.53 -19.05
CA GLY A 67 -2.45 -20.70 -19.05
C GLY A 67 -2.61 -19.36 -18.37
N ASP A 68 -3.80 -19.02 -17.87
CA ASP A 68 -4.02 -17.79 -17.12
C ASP A 68 -3.58 -17.96 -15.66
N TRP A 69 -2.51 -17.26 -15.27
CA TRP A 69 -2.07 -17.19 -13.89
C TRP A 69 -2.76 -16.04 -13.17
N LEU A 70 -3.62 -16.35 -12.22
CA LEU A 70 -4.46 -15.38 -11.51
C LEU A 70 -4.30 -15.55 -10.00
N VAL A 71 -4.13 -14.44 -9.29
CA VAL A 71 -4.10 -14.37 -7.82
C VAL A 71 -5.15 -13.37 -7.35
N GLU A 72 -6.02 -13.79 -6.45
CA GLU A 72 -7.03 -12.92 -5.83
C GLU A 72 -6.53 -12.36 -4.50
N LEU A 73 -6.69 -11.05 -4.33
CA LEU A 73 -6.25 -10.26 -3.17
C LEU A 73 -7.44 -9.39 -2.69
N PRO A 74 -8.53 -10.00 -2.20
CA PRO A 74 -9.79 -9.30 -1.93
C PRO A 74 -9.70 -8.29 -0.77
N GLU A 75 -8.75 -8.48 0.15
CA GLU A 75 -8.56 -7.64 1.34
C GLU A 75 -7.63 -6.44 1.11
N ASP A 76 -6.94 -6.40 -0.04
CA ASP A 76 -5.96 -5.36 -0.32
C ASP A 76 -6.62 -4.10 -0.88
N ASP A 77 -6.11 -2.94 -0.46
CA ASP A 77 -6.50 -1.65 -1.02
C ASP A 77 -5.93 -1.50 -2.46
N PRO A 78 -6.79 -1.31 -3.48
CA PRO A 78 -6.34 -1.22 -4.87
C PRO A 78 -5.41 -0.04 -5.15
N TYR A 79 -5.56 1.09 -4.43
CA TYR A 79 -4.74 2.28 -4.65
C TYR A 79 -3.34 2.10 -4.06
N ALA A 80 -3.25 1.58 -2.83
CA ALA A 80 -1.99 1.26 -2.18
C ALA A 80 -1.21 0.22 -2.98
N LEU A 81 -1.88 -0.83 -3.47
CA LEU A 81 -1.22 -1.84 -4.30
C LEU A 81 -0.80 -1.27 -5.66
N CYS A 82 -1.61 -0.42 -6.31
CA CYS A 82 -1.21 0.25 -7.55
C CYS A 82 0.06 1.11 -7.36
N LEU A 83 0.16 1.86 -6.25
CA LEU A 83 1.37 2.62 -5.91
C LEU A 83 2.60 1.69 -5.80
N VAL A 84 2.47 0.60 -5.06
CA VAL A 84 3.54 -0.39 -4.86
C VAL A 84 3.94 -1.04 -6.19
N LEU A 85 2.98 -1.43 -7.02
CA LEU A 85 3.23 -2.01 -8.33
C LEU A 85 3.92 -1.01 -9.28
N ASN A 86 3.58 0.28 -9.22
CA ASN A 86 4.31 1.31 -9.98
C ASN A 86 5.80 1.34 -9.61
N ILE A 87 6.12 1.20 -8.32
CA ILE A 87 7.50 1.16 -7.84
C ILE A 87 8.20 -0.12 -8.31
N ILE A 88 7.59 -1.28 -8.10
CA ILE A 88 8.14 -2.61 -8.47
C ILE A 88 8.44 -2.69 -9.96
N HIS A 89 7.58 -2.11 -10.80
CA HIS A 89 7.71 -2.11 -12.26
C HIS A 89 8.53 -0.93 -12.80
N GLY A 90 9.12 -0.10 -11.95
CA GLY A 90 9.98 1.02 -12.38
C GLY A 90 9.23 2.17 -13.06
N ARG A 91 7.90 2.26 -12.90
CA ARG A 91 7.05 3.32 -13.45
C ARG A 91 7.04 4.54 -12.52
N PHE A 92 8.22 5.06 -12.21
CA PHE A 92 8.42 6.11 -11.21
C PHE A 92 7.72 7.43 -11.56
N GLU A 93 7.48 7.68 -12.85
CA GLU A 93 6.69 8.81 -13.33
C GLU A 93 5.22 8.78 -12.87
N ARG A 94 4.74 7.61 -12.43
CA ARG A 94 3.40 7.42 -11.86
C ARG A 94 3.39 7.46 -10.33
N VAL A 95 4.56 7.52 -9.69
CA VAL A 95 4.69 7.62 -8.24
C VAL A 95 4.57 9.09 -7.84
N PRO A 96 3.60 9.47 -6.99
CA PRO A 96 3.36 10.86 -6.67
C PRO A 96 4.47 11.42 -5.77
N ASN A 97 4.87 12.67 -6.00
CA ASN A 97 5.86 13.34 -5.15
C ASN A 97 5.35 13.65 -3.73
N ARG A 98 4.02 13.67 -3.54
CA ARG A 98 3.34 13.91 -2.27
C ARG A 98 2.22 12.89 -2.10
N LEU A 99 2.04 12.38 -0.90
CA LEU A 99 0.92 11.52 -0.52
C LEU A 99 0.13 12.18 0.60
N SER A 100 -1.17 11.88 0.67
CA SER A 100 -1.94 12.19 1.87
C SER A 100 -1.50 11.26 3.00
N GLU A 101 -1.76 11.66 4.25
CA GLU A 101 -1.43 10.82 5.42
C GLU A 101 -2.18 9.48 5.37
N LEU A 102 -3.42 9.48 4.88
CA LEU A 102 -4.21 8.26 4.70
C LEU A 102 -3.59 7.34 3.63
N ASP A 103 -3.24 7.87 2.46
CA ASP A 103 -2.64 7.05 1.39
C ASP A 103 -1.27 6.50 1.81
N LEU A 104 -0.47 7.30 2.54
CA LEU A 104 0.80 6.85 3.09
C LEU A 104 0.59 5.75 4.14
N TYR A 105 -0.40 5.91 5.03
CA TYR A 105 -0.78 4.87 5.98
C TYR A 105 -1.16 3.56 5.28
N GLN A 106 -2.08 3.62 4.30
CA GLN A 106 -2.50 2.45 3.53
C GLN A 106 -1.31 1.78 2.80
N ALA A 107 -0.41 2.58 2.22
CA ALA A 107 0.81 2.08 1.61
C ALA A 107 1.72 1.37 2.63
N THR A 108 1.93 1.95 3.82
CA THR A 108 2.76 1.34 4.86
C THR A 108 2.17 0.05 5.41
N VAL A 109 0.85 -0.03 5.62
CA VAL A 109 0.15 -1.28 6.02
C VAL A 109 0.35 -2.36 4.96
N LEU A 110 0.19 -2.01 3.68
CA LEU A 110 0.38 -2.94 2.58
C LEU A 110 1.85 -3.39 2.49
N THR A 111 2.80 -2.47 2.59
CA THR A 111 4.21 -2.85 2.51
C THR A 111 4.70 -3.67 3.70
N ASP A 112 4.17 -3.45 4.90
CA ASP A 112 4.43 -4.32 6.06
C ASP A 112 3.97 -5.76 5.77
N LYS A 113 2.70 -5.92 5.34
CA LYS A 113 2.10 -7.22 4.98
C LYS A 113 2.96 -8.01 3.98
N TYR A 114 3.49 -7.33 2.97
CA TYR A 114 4.27 -7.97 1.90
C TYR A 114 5.79 -7.90 2.10
N GLY A 115 6.31 -7.36 3.20
CA GLY A 115 7.75 -7.20 3.44
C GLY A 115 8.45 -6.25 2.44
N LEU A 116 7.74 -5.22 1.99
CA LEU A 116 8.12 -4.29 0.92
C LEU A 116 8.53 -2.90 1.40
N THR A 117 8.63 -2.66 2.71
CA THR A 117 8.90 -1.32 3.30
C THR A 117 10.11 -0.61 2.67
N HIS A 118 11.14 -1.40 2.34
CA HIS A 118 12.38 -0.91 1.75
C HIS A 118 12.19 -0.18 0.41
N ILE A 119 11.14 -0.50 -0.35
CA ILE A 119 10.90 0.14 -1.65
C ILE A 119 10.42 1.58 -1.50
N LEU A 120 9.86 1.97 -0.34
CA LEU A 120 9.31 3.30 -0.13
C LEU A 120 10.39 4.36 0.12
N ARG A 121 11.59 3.94 0.53
CA ARG A 121 12.69 4.81 1.00
C ARG A 121 12.98 6.03 0.12
N PRO A 122 12.97 5.95 -1.23
CA PRO A 122 13.26 7.12 -2.06
C PRO A 122 12.27 8.29 -1.89
N TRP A 123 11.04 8.02 -1.44
CA TRP A 123 9.98 9.03 -1.35
C TRP A 123 9.57 9.39 0.08
N VAL A 124 10.03 8.64 1.09
CA VAL A 124 9.67 8.87 2.50
C VAL A 124 9.82 10.33 2.92
N GLN A 125 10.94 10.97 2.58
CA GLN A 125 11.18 12.36 2.95
C GLN A 125 10.18 13.35 2.35
N SER A 126 9.72 13.11 1.10
CA SER A 126 8.75 14.00 0.46
C SER A 126 7.33 13.75 0.96
N TRP A 127 7.01 12.50 1.31
CA TRP A 127 5.70 12.07 1.79
C TRP A 127 5.43 12.36 3.27
N LEU A 128 6.45 12.38 4.13
CA LEU A 128 6.30 12.74 5.55
C LEU A 128 6.00 14.23 5.80
N ASN A 129 5.83 15.03 4.73
CA ASN A 129 5.44 16.43 4.86
C ASN A 129 3.94 16.53 5.24
N PRO A 130 3.61 17.15 6.38
CA PRO A 130 2.27 17.11 6.94
C PRO A 130 1.27 17.92 6.13
N ASN A 131 0.17 17.28 5.72
CA ASN A 131 -1.09 17.92 5.37
C ASN A 131 -2.23 17.09 6.01
N PRO A 132 -2.64 17.41 7.26
CA PRO A 132 -3.68 16.64 7.93
C PRO A 132 -5.02 16.84 7.21
N THR A 133 -5.65 15.75 6.77
CA THR A 133 -6.95 15.74 6.08
C THR A 133 -8.05 15.05 6.92
N ILE A 134 -7.70 14.52 8.10
CA ILE A 134 -8.56 13.69 8.96
C ILE A 134 -8.57 14.22 10.40
N SER A 135 -9.51 13.72 11.23
CA SER A 135 -9.63 14.12 12.64
C SER A 135 -8.32 13.87 13.40
N ALA A 136 -8.04 14.73 14.40
CA ALA A 136 -6.73 14.77 15.06
C ALA A 136 -6.29 13.44 15.70
N ASP A 137 -7.22 12.66 16.25
CA ASP A 137 -6.91 11.39 16.92
C ASP A 137 -6.57 10.27 15.94
N VAL A 138 -7.36 10.14 14.87
CA VAL A 138 -7.11 9.14 13.81
C VAL A 138 -5.85 9.50 13.05
N ALA A 139 -5.60 10.80 12.83
CA ALA A 139 -4.35 11.30 12.27
C ALA A 139 -3.14 10.87 13.12
N ALA A 140 -3.25 11.01 14.44
CA ALA A 140 -2.17 10.62 15.35
C ALA A 140 -1.90 9.11 15.33
N ALA A 141 -2.93 8.26 15.29
CA ALA A 141 -2.74 6.81 15.19
C ALA A 141 -2.07 6.39 13.88
N HIS A 142 -2.54 6.91 12.73
CA HIS A 142 -1.91 6.66 11.43
C HIS A 142 -0.45 7.12 11.41
N ARG A 143 -0.18 8.32 11.92
CA ARG A 143 1.16 8.88 11.98
C ARG A 143 2.10 8.07 12.86
N ALA A 144 1.62 7.53 13.98
CA ALA A 144 2.41 6.62 14.81
C ALA A 144 2.74 5.33 14.05
N TRP A 145 1.78 4.72 13.37
CA TRP A 145 2.02 3.54 12.54
C TRP A 145 3.07 3.80 11.44
N ILE A 146 2.88 4.87 10.66
CA ILE A 146 3.80 5.28 9.60
C ILE A 146 5.23 5.45 10.16
N ALA A 147 5.35 6.14 11.29
CA ALA A 147 6.65 6.38 11.91
C ALA A 147 7.33 5.09 12.39
N TRP A 148 6.56 4.17 12.98
CA TRP A 148 7.06 2.85 13.39
C TRP A 148 7.58 2.06 12.19
N GLU A 149 6.75 1.93 11.15
CA GLU A 149 7.05 1.12 9.97
C GLU A 149 8.25 1.65 9.19
N LEU A 150 8.39 2.98 9.09
CA LEU A 150 9.50 3.62 8.41
C LEU A 150 10.78 3.73 9.28
N GLY A 151 10.73 3.29 10.54
CA GLY A 151 11.86 3.33 11.47
C GLY A 151 12.18 4.72 12.05
N ASP A 152 11.26 5.67 11.96
CA ASP A 152 11.39 7.00 12.58
C ASP A 152 10.98 6.94 14.06
N HIS A 153 11.89 6.42 14.90
CA HIS A 153 11.67 6.28 16.33
C HIS A 153 11.36 7.61 17.04
N GLN A 154 11.89 8.74 16.53
CA GLN A 154 11.64 10.05 17.13
C GLN A 154 10.22 10.53 16.84
N LEU A 155 9.76 10.43 15.59
CA LEU A 155 8.39 10.77 15.21
C LEU A 155 7.39 9.85 15.91
N PHE A 156 7.69 8.55 16.01
CA PHE A 156 6.86 7.58 16.73
C PHE A 156 6.67 7.98 18.20
N SER A 157 7.77 8.19 18.93
CA SER A 157 7.73 8.53 20.35
C SER A 157 6.99 9.83 20.63
N ARG A 158 7.22 10.87 19.80
CA ARG A 158 6.50 12.15 19.90
C ARG A 158 5.00 11.96 19.69
N THR A 159 4.62 11.28 18.62
CA THR A 159 3.20 11.06 18.26
C THR A 159 2.45 10.28 19.34
N CYS A 160 3.05 9.21 19.88
CA CYS A 160 2.44 8.45 20.98
C CYS A 160 2.30 9.29 22.26
N THR A 161 3.30 10.11 22.59
CA THR A 161 3.25 10.97 23.77
C THR A 161 2.13 12.00 23.66
N ASP A 162 1.97 12.61 22.49
CA ASP A 162 0.94 13.62 22.25
C ASP A 162 -0.47 13.00 22.27
N LEU A 163 -0.63 11.80 21.69
CA LEU A 163 -1.88 11.05 21.75
C LEU A 163 -2.26 10.69 23.20
N LEU A 164 -1.32 10.19 23.99
CA LEU A 164 -1.57 9.84 25.40
C LEU A 164 -1.99 11.06 26.24
N LYS A 165 -1.32 12.20 26.04
CA LYS A 165 -1.71 13.46 26.70
C LYS A 165 -3.11 13.91 26.28
N HIS A 166 -3.45 13.78 24.99
CA HIS A 166 -4.76 14.17 24.48
C HIS A 166 -5.88 13.31 25.06
N LEU A 167 -5.70 11.98 25.10
CA LEU A 167 -6.66 11.06 25.68
C LEU A 167 -6.85 11.30 27.19
N HIS A 168 -5.75 11.47 27.93
CA HIS A 168 -5.81 11.78 29.35
C HIS A 168 -6.58 13.08 29.65
N ASN A 169 -6.41 14.11 28.83
CA ASN A 169 -7.12 15.38 29.01
C ASN A 169 -8.60 15.29 28.66
N LYS A 170 -9.01 14.41 27.71
CA LYS A 170 -10.42 14.16 27.41
C LYS A 170 -11.15 13.53 28.60
N ASP A 171 -10.52 12.54 29.24
CA ASP A 171 -11.08 11.85 30.41
C ASP A 171 -11.32 12.78 31.62
N LEU A 172 -10.62 13.91 31.70
CA LEU A 172 -10.79 14.91 32.76
C LEU A 172 -11.91 15.94 32.46
N THR A 173 -12.43 15.96 31.24
CA THR A 173 -13.40 16.96 30.76
C THR A 173 -14.77 16.38 30.38
N SER A 174 -14.95 15.06 30.51
CA SER A 174 -16.22 14.33 30.40
C SER A 174 -16.68 13.83 31.76
#